data_AF-Q7X2T6-F1
#
_entry.id   AF-Q7X2T6-F1
#
_cell.length_a   1.000
_cell.length_b   1.000
_cell.length_c   1.000
_cell.angle_alpha   90.00
_cell.angle_beta   90.00
_cell.angle_gamma   90.00
#
_symmetry.space_group_name_H-M   'P 1'
#
loop_
_entity.id
_entity.type
_entity.pdbx_description
1 polymer ?
#
loop_
_entity_poly.entity_id
_entity_poly.type
_entity_poly.pdbx_seq_one_letter_code
_entity_poly.pdbx_strand_id
1 'polypeptide(L)'
;MSKLLRAFPGWEAIKTTRGHYRSCGKDPHMCCVSDLLDDAAVVQSGRELTYAPGKDTGRYWDAGATNVHWVVATDEQVETGIDDAIGRVQAPGVFVEGNSFAKFLQPDYFVMVARADELKIKRTARELLKSVSAFYISESNGVGKQESLRAYLRQQERELGLREVPVLTKNDLPRLIASIGACFSSLAA
;
A
#
# COMPACT_ATOMS: atom_id res chain seq x y z
N MET A 1 -2.47 4.76 -5.30
CA MET A 1 -2.06 3.64 -6.15
C MET A 1 -2.25 3.88 -7.65
N SER A 2 -3.48 4.08 -8.16
CA SER A 2 -3.75 4.13 -9.61
C SER A 2 -2.92 5.12 -10.44
N LYS A 3 -2.51 6.27 -9.88
CA LYS A 3 -1.63 7.19 -10.60
C LYS A 3 -0.19 6.67 -10.75
N LEU A 4 0.29 5.87 -9.79
CA LEU A 4 1.60 5.24 -9.86
C LEU A 4 1.56 4.10 -10.88
N LEU A 5 0.56 3.22 -10.82
CA LEU A 5 0.40 2.14 -11.82
C LEU A 5 0.41 2.66 -13.27
N ARG A 6 -0.28 3.79 -13.54
CA ARG A 6 -0.23 4.44 -14.87
C ARG A 6 1.15 4.94 -15.27
N ALA A 7 1.99 5.29 -14.31
CA ALA A 7 3.34 5.81 -14.55
C ALA A 7 4.39 4.69 -14.70
N PHE A 8 4.05 3.46 -14.32
CA PHE A 8 4.93 2.28 -14.40
C PHE A 8 4.24 1.17 -15.22
N PRO A 9 4.09 1.36 -16.54
CA PRO A 9 3.49 0.34 -17.40
C PRO A 9 4.31 -0.95 -17.32
N GLY A 10 3.63 -2.09 -17.31
CA GLY A 10 4.27 -3.40 -17.17
C GLY A 10 4.34 -3.92 -15.73
N TRP A 11 4.03 -3.09 -14.73
CA TRP A 11 4.06 -3.47 -13.32
C TRP A 11 2.77 -4.14 -12.86
N GLU A 12 2.89 -4.98 -11.85
CA GLU A 12 1.78 -5.70 -11.23
C GLU A 12 1.30 -4.99 -9.95
N ALA A 13 0.19 -5.45 -9.38
CA ALA A 13 -0.30 -4.95 -8.10
C ALA A 13 -0.74 -6.07 -7.16
N ILE A 14 -0.51 -5.88 -5.86
CA ILE A 14 -1.02 -6.78 -4.81
C ILE A 14 -1.97 -6.01 -3.88
N LYS A 15 -3.16 -6.58 -3.70
CA LYS A 15 -4.11 -6.18 -2.67
C LYS A 15 -4.15 -7.25 -1.59
N THR A 16 -4.06 -6.86 -0.33
CA THR A 16 -4.44 -7.75 0.78
C THR A 16 -5.73 -7.28 1.42
N THR A 17 -6.61 -8.25 1.67
CA THR A 17 -7.78 -8.12 2.52
C THR A 17 -7.63 -9.09 3.68
N ARG A 18 -7.52 -8.53 4.89
CA ARG A 18 -7.56 -9.34 6.11
C ARG A 18 -9.02 -9.61 6.47
N GLY A 19 -9.38 -10.88 6.45
CA GLY A 19 -10.65 -11.35 6.98
C GLY A 19 -10.52 -11.60 8.47
N HIS A 20 -11.62 -11.43 9.20
CA HIS A 20 -11.70 -11.93 10.56
C HIS A 20 -12.90 -12.86 10.68
N TYR A 21 -12.68 -14.06 11.17
CA TYR A 21 -13.76 -15.00 11.44
C TYR A 21 -14.69 -14.38 12.50
N ARG A 22 -15.91 -13.99 12.09
CA ARG A 22 -17.00 -13.53 12.98
C ARG A 22 -16.72 -12.29 13.85
N SER A 23 -15.63 -11.53 13.65
CA SER A 23 -15.29 -10.38 14.53
C SER A 23 -15.37 -9.00 13.89
N CYS A 24 -15.71 -8.89 12.59
CA CYS A 24 -15.89 -7.57 11.97
C CYS A 24 -17.16 -6.83 12.43
N GLY A 25 -17.97 -7.44 13.30
CA GLY A 25 -19.23 -6.89 13.82
C GLY A 25 -20.31 -6.70 12.75
N LYS A 26 -20.03 -7.10 11.50
CA LYS A 26 -20.98 -7.16 10.41
C LYS A 26 -21.52 -8.59 10.31
N ASP A 27 -22.78 -8.69 9.92
CA ASP A 27 -23.44 -9.94 9.54
C ASP A 27 -22.45 -10.82 8.73
N PRO A 28 -22.32 -12.13 9.02
CA PRO A 28 -21.50 -13.05 8.23
C PRO A 28 -21.80 -13.02 6.73
N HIS A 29 -23.01 -12.63 6.32
CA HIS A 29 -23.40 -12.37 4.92
C HIS A 29 -22.97 -10.98 4.40
N MET A 30 -22.45 -10.12 5.27
CA MET A 30 -21.98 -8.74 5.02
C MET A 30 -20.46 -8.59 5.23
N CYS A 31 -19.76 -9.61 5.73
CA CYS A 31 -18.30 -9.63 5.75
C CYS A 31 -17.80 -9.87 4.33
N CYS A 32 -17.06 -8.91 3.77
CA CYS A 32 -16.82 -8.83 2.32
C CYS A 32 -16.05 -10.02 1.70
N VAL A 33 -15.50 -10.91 2.52
CA VAL A 33 -14.61 -12.01 2.10
C VAL A 33 -14.77 -13.27 2.96
N SER A 34 -15.79 -13.38 3.82
CA SER A 34 -15.97 -14.54 4.71
C SER A 34 -16.05 -15.85 3.93
N ASP A 35 -16.75 -15.86 2.81
CA ASP A 35 -16.88 -17.04 1.93
C ASP A 35 -15.59 -17.41 1.18
N LEU A 36 -14.57 -16.54 1.22
CA LEU A 36 -13.26 -16.74 0.60
C LEU A 36 -12.19 -17.11 1.63
N LEU A 37 -12.50 -17.13 2.93
CA LEU A 37 -11.59 -17.58 3.96
C LEU A 37 -11.56 -19.11 4.00
N ASP A 38 -10.36 -19.66 4.11
CA ASP A 38 -10.11 -21.09 4.20
C ASP A 38 -9.04 -21.36 5.28
N ASP A 39 -8.70 -22.63 5.50
CA ASP A 39 -7.65 -23.07 6.45
C ASP A 39 -6.26 -22.51 6.06
N ALA A 40 -6.06 -22.22 4.76
CA ALA A 40 -4.88 -21.54 4.22
C ALA A 40 -5.22 -20.17 3.65
N ALA A 41 -4.20 -19.31 3.50
CA ALA A 41 -4.34 -18.06 2.76
C ALA A 41 -4.77 -18.34 1.32
N VAL A 42 -5.70 -17.53 0.79
CA VAL A 42 -6.13 -17.61 -0.61
C VAL A 42 -5.48 -16.49 -1.40
N VAL A 43 -4.76 -16.86 -2.47
CA VAL A 43 -4.18 -15.90 -3.42
C VAL A 43 -4.79 -16.11 -4.80
N GLN A 44 -5.62 -15.17 -5.22
CA GLN A 44 -6.20 -15.13 -6.57
C GLN A 44 -5.36 -14.24 -7.47
N SER A 45 -5.21 -14.61 -8.74
CA SER A 45 -4.44 -13.85 -9.73
C SER A 45 -5.16 -13.86 -11.07
N GLY A 46 -4.89 -12.87 -11.91
CA GLY A 46 -5.52 -12.76 -13.21
C GLY A 46 -6.85 -12.02 -13.18
N ARG A 47 -7.20 -11.42 -14.32
CA ARG A 47 -8.31 -10.47 -14.43
C ARG A 47 -9.66 -11.09 -14.15
N GLU A 48 -9.87 -12.33 -14.58
CA GLU A 48 -11.14 -13.04 -14.41
C GLU A 48 -11.52 -13.21 -12.93
N LEU A 49 -10.54 -13.45 -12.07
CA LEU A 49 -10.75 -13.67 -10.64
C LEU A 49 -10.70 -12.39 -9.81
N THR A 50 -9.97 -11.38 -10.27
CA THR A 50 -9.66 -10.20 -9.43
C THR A 50 -10.30 -8.91 -9.93
N TYR A 51 -10.90 -8.88 -11.12
CA TYR A 51 -11.57 -7.67 -11.62
C TYR A 51 -12.97 -7.51 -11.05
N ALA A 52 -13.16 -6.45 -10.25
CA ALA A 52 -14.48 -6.05 -9.78
C ALA A 52 -14.68 -4.54 -9.97
N PRO A 53 -15.63 -4.09 -10.81
CA PRO A 53 -15.87 -2.67 -11.07
C PRO A 53 -16.07 -1.86 -9.78
N GLY A 54 -15.38 -0.72 -9.69
CA GLY A 54 -15.49 0.19 -8.55
C GLY A 54 -14.76 -0.26 -7.27
N LYS A 55 -14.24 -1.50 -7.21
CA LYS A 55 -13.42 -2.02 -6.10
C LYS A 55 -11.93 -1.73 -6.31
N ASP A 56 -11.13 -1.93 -5.27
CA ASP A 56 -9.68 -1.62 -5.32
C ASP A 56 -8.95 -2.40 -6.41
N THR A 57 -9.16 -3.71 -6.49
CA THR A 57 -8.55 -4.58 -7.51
C THR A 57 -8.96 -4.18 -8.94
N GLY A 58 -10.24 -3.84 -9.14
CA GLY A 58 -10.73 -3.28 -10.41
C GLY A 58 -10.03 -1.96 -10.77
N ARG A 59 -9.85 -1.06 -9.81
CA ARG A 59 -9.12 0.21 -10.01
C ARG A 59 -7.63 0.02 -10.30
N TYR A 60 -7.04 -1.12 -9.95
CA TYR A 60 -5.65 -1.44 -10.31
C TYR A 60 -5.57 -1.90 -11.77
N TRP A 61 -6.49 -2.78 -12.19
CA TRP A 61 -6.65 -3.15 -13.60
C TRP A 61 -6.94 -1.95 -14.50
N ASP A 62 -7.92 -1.11 -14.13
CA ASP A 62 -8.27 0.10 -14.87
C ASP A 62 -7.11 1.12 -14.91
N ALA A 63 -6.14 1.00 -14.00
CA ALA A 63 -4.93 1.81 -13.98
C ALA A 63 -3.76 1.25 -14.80
N GLY A 64 -3.91 0.08 -15.41
CA GLY A 64 -2.91 -0.52 -16.29
C GLY A 64 -1.97 -1.53 -15.64
N ALA A 65 -2.34 -2.09 -14.47
CA ALA A 65 -1.61 -3.24 -13.93
C ALA A 65 -1.64 -4.41 -14.93
N THR A 66 -0.50 -5.06 -15.18
CA THR A 66 -0.43 -6.23 -16.06
C THR A 66 -1.03 -7.48 -15.42
N ASN A 67 -0.92 -7.57 -14.11
CA ASN A 67 -1.61 -8.54 -13.28
C ASN A 67 -1.98 -7.94 -11.93
N VAL A 68 -3.00 -8.52 -11.29
CA VAL A 68 -3.40 -8.18 -9.93
C VAL A 68 -3.49 -9.45 -9.12
N HIS A 69 -2.78 -9.49 -8.00
CA HIS A 69 -2.86 -10.57 -7.01
C HIS A 69 -3.69 -10.09 -5.83
N TRP A 70 -4.70 -10.87 -5.45
CA TRP A 70 -5.55 -10.57 -4.31
C TRP A 70 -5.35 -11.63 -3.24
N VAL A 71 -4.79 -11.20 -2.11
CA VAL A 71 -4.57 -12.02 -0.92
C VAL A 71 -5.75 -11.86 0.02
N VAL A 72 -6.41 -12.97 0.31
CA VAL A 72 -7.44 -13.08 1.35
C VAL A 72 -6.90 -14.00 2.44
N ALA A 73 -6.72 -13.45 3.64
CA ALA A 73 -6.07 -14.15 4.74
C ALA A 73 -6.62 -13.69 6.10
N THR A 74 -6.53 -14.54 7.11
CA THR A 74 -6.63 -14.16 8.52
C THR A 74 -5.37 -13.43 9.00
N ASP A 75 -5.33 -12.98 10.27
CA ASP A 75 -4.14 -12.36 10.84
C ASP A 75 -2.98 -13.36 10.97
N GLU A 76 -3.28 -14.63 11.21
CA GLU A 76 -2.30 -15.71 11.35
C GLU A 76 -1.75 -16.17 9.99
N GLN A 77 -2.52 -15.99 8.92
CA GLN A 77 -2.18 -16.41 7.55
C GLN A 77 -1.54 -15.29 6.71
N VAL A 78 -1.53 -14.05 7.19
CA VAL A 78 -1.20 -12.90 6.35
C VAL A 78 0.24 -12.96 5.81
N GLU A 79 1.19 -13.46 6.60
CA GLU A 79 2.60 -13.59 6.19
C GLU A 79 2.75 -14.57 5.04
N THR A 80 2.23 -15.79 5.20
CA THR A 80 2.31 -16.83 4.14
C THR A 80 1.54 -16.44 2.89
N GLY A 81 0.40 -15.75 3.03
CA GLY A 81 -0.36 -15.23 1.89
C GLY A 81 0.38 -14.11 1.15
N ILE A 82 1.16 -13.29 1.85
CA ILE A 82 2.02 -12.27 1.25
C ILE A 82 3.16 -12.93 0.48
N ASP A 83 3.83 -13.92 1.06
CA ASP A 83 4.95 -14.63 0.42
C ASP A 83 4.50 -15.34 -0.87
N ASP A 84 3.35 -16.02 -0.85
CA ASP A 84 2.79 -16.66 -2.06
C ASP A 84 2.46 -15.61 -3.13
N ALA A 85 1.85 -14.48 -2.76
CA ALA A 85 1.55 -13.43 -3.72
C ALA A 85 2.81 -12.81 -4.35
N ILE A 86 3.87 -12.59 -3.56
CA ILE A 86 5.15 -12.10 -4.05
C ILE A 86 5.81 -13.13 -4.97
N GLY A 87 5.79 -14.43 -4.62
CA GLY A 87 6.34 -15.49 -5.45
C GLY A 87 5.63 -15.67 -6.80
N ARG A 88 4.40 -15.15 -6.93
CA ARG A 88 3.64 -15.15 -8.20
C ARG A 88 3.93 -13.95 -9.08
N VAL A 89 4.59 -12.91 -8.58
CA VAL A 89 4.90 -11.71 -9.37
C VAL A 89 5.86 -12.07 -10.50
N GLN A 90 5.49 -11.74 -11.73
CA GLN A 90 6.34 -11.97 -12.91
C GLN A 90 6.87 -10.67 -13.51
N ALA A 91 6.25 -9.55 -13.16
CA ALA A 91 6.68 -8.24 -13.60
C ALA A 91 7.99 -7.80 -12.93
N PRO A 92 8.75 -6.88 -13.54
CA PRO A 92 9.95 -6.31 -12.94
C PRO A 92 9.68 -5.52 -11.66
N GLY A 93 8.44 -5.09 -11.43
CA GLY A 93 8.05 -4.41 -10.22
C GLY A 93 6.58 -4.61 -9.89
N VAL A 94 6.26 -4.45 -8.61
CA VAL A 94 4.92 -4.64 -8.07
C VAL A 94 4.58 -3.54 -7.09
N PHE A 95 3.37 -3.01 -7.20
CA PHE A 95 2.83 -2.10 -6.22
C PHE A 95 1.96 -2.81 -5.20
N VAL A 96 2.23 -2.56 -3.94
CA VAL A 96 1.49 -3.20 -2.85
C VAL A 96 0.76 -2.15 -2.02
N GLU A 97 -0.53 -2.37 -1.76
CA GLU A 97 -1.30 -1.51 -0.88
C GLU A 97 -1.48 -2.12 0.51
N GLY A 98 -0.99 -1.41 1.52
CA GLY A 98 -1.29 -1.67 2.93
C GLY A 98 -0.04 -1.82 3.79
N ASN A 99 -0.13 -1.32 5.02
CA ASN A 99 1.00 -1.33 5.96
C ASN A 99 1.34 -2.74 6.48
N SER A 100 0.45 -3.72 6.33
CA SER A 100 0.69 -5.09 6.80
C SER A 100 1.90 -5.72 6.09
N PHE A 101 2.10 -5.43 4.81
CA PHE A 101 3.24 -5.94 4.04
C PHE A 101 4.58 -5.51 4.61
N ALA A 102 4.70 -4.24 5.01
CA ALA A 102 5.94 -3.70 5.56
C ALA A 102 6.34 -4.31 6.92
N LYS A 103 5.52 -5.20 7.51
CA LYS A 103 5.88 -5.99 8.68
C LYS A 103 6.61 -7.30 8.34
N PHE A 104 6.37 -7.84 7.15
CA PHE A 104 6.83 -9.16 6.73
C PHE A 104 7.89 -9.08 5.62
N LEU A 105 7.93 -7.97 4.86
CA LEU A 105 8.99 -7.69 3.91
C LEU A 105 9.51 -6.25 4.02
N GLN A 106 10.72 -6.06 3.51
CA GLN A 106 11.31 -4.76 3.30
C GLN A 106 11.06 -4.33 1.85
N PRO A 107 10.19 -3.33 1.59
CA PRO A 107 10.03 -2.79 0.24
C PRO A 107 11.25 -1.97 -0.17
N ASP A 108 11.57 -1.97 -1.46
CA ASP A 108 12.61 -1.10 -2.03
C ASP A 108 12.28 0.39 -1.86
N TYR A 109 10.98 0.71 -1.93
CA TYR A 109 10.47 2.06 -1.73
C TYR A 109 9.15 2.05 -0.97
N PHE A 110 9.11 2.69 0.20
CA PHE A 110 7.91 2.76 1.02
C PHE A 110 7.31 4.16 1.08
N VAL A 111 6.10 4.32 0.55
CA VAL A 111 5.33 5.56 0.63
C VAL A 111 4.30 5.46 1.75
N MET A 112 4.45 6.30 2.77
CA MET A 112 3.39 6.45 3.78
C MET A 112 2.41 7.53 3.33
N VAL A 113 1.16 7.13 3.09
CA VAL A 113 0.10 8.07 2.71
C VAL A 113 -0.61 8.58 3.95
N ALA A 114 -0.61 9.91 4.13
CA ALA A 114 -1.30 10.58 5.21
C ALA A 114 -2.43 11.47 4.66
N ARG A 115 -3.52 11.57 5.41
CA ARG A 115 -4.56 12.54 5.10
C ARG A 115 -4.25 13.86 5.79
N ALA A 116 -4.46 14.98 5.09
CA ALA A 116 -4.22 16.30 5.66
C ALA A 116 -5.13 16.61 6.86
N ASP A 117 -6.32 16.01 6.93
CA ASP A 117 -7.30 16.21 8.00
C ASP A 117 -7.05 15.36 9.26
N GLU A 118 -6.14 14.40 9.22
CA GLU A 118 -5.86 13.48 10.33
C GLU A 118 -4.38 13.59 10.74
N LEU A 119 -4.10 14.47 11.71
CA LEU A 119 -2.75 14.65 12.29
C LEU A 119 -2.31 13.49 13.20
N LYS A 120 -2.94 12.31 13.07
CA LYS A 120 -2.69 11.16 13.93
C LYS A 120 -2.22 9.98 13.10
N ILE A 121 -0.92 9.70 13.17
CA ILE A 121 -0.38 8.44 12.67
C ILE A 121 -0.78 7.34 13.66
N LYS A 122 -1.53 6.34 13.15
CA LYS A 122 -1.92 5.14 13.91
C LYS A 122 -0.68 4.46 14.48
N ARG A 123 -0.79 3.88 15.69
CA ARG A 123 0.33 3.20 16.37
C ARG A 123 1.07 2.21 15.46
N THR A 124 0.34 1.38 14.73
CA THR A 124 0.91 0.40 13.81
C THR A 124 1.64 1.01 12.61
N ALA A 125 1.29 2.23 12.21
CA ALA A 125 2.04 2.96 11.19
C ALA A 125 3.29 3.65 11.78
N ARG A 126 3.30 3.98 13.08
CA ARG A 126 4.48 4.57 13.75
C ARG A 126 5.66 3.60 13.80
N GLU A 127 5.39 2.32 14.02
CA GLU A 127 6.40 1.25 14.05
C GLU A 127 7.19 1.18 12.73
N LEU A 128 6.59 1.60 11.62
CA LEU A 128 7.17 1.51 10.29
C LEU A 128 7.83 2.81 9.81
N LEU A 129 7.84 3.88 10.63
CA LEU A 129 8.34 5.21 10.22
C LEU A 129 9.82 5.18 9.80
N LYS A 130 10.61 4.27 10.39
CA LYS A 130 12.04 4.09 10.06
C LYS A 130 12.27 3.56 8.65
N SER A 131 11.28 2.90 8.07
CA SER A 131 11.36 2.30 6.73
C SER A 131 10.76 3.18 5.64
N VAL A 132 10.22 4.35 6.00
CA VAL A 132 9.53 5.24 5.05
C VAL A 132 10.53 5.96 4.17
N SER A 133 10.38 5.82 2.85
CA SER A 133 11.18 6.52 1.83
C SER A 133 10.58 7.90 1.50
N ALA A 134 9.26 8.05 1.60
CA ALA A 134 8.56 9.31 1.40
C ALA A 134 7.20 9.34 2.12
N PHE A 135 6.79 10.52 2.59
CA PHE A 135 5.40 10.78 2.97
C PHE A 135 4.65 11.38 1.80
N TYR A 136 3.42 10.93 1.57
CA TYR A 136 2.52 11.54 0.58
C TYR A 136 1.25 12.04 1.26
N ILE A 137 0.98 13.34 1.17
CA ILE A 137 -0.21 13.96 1.73
C ILE A 137 -1.32 13.95 0.68
N SER A 138 -2.35 13.11 0.90
CA SER A 138 -3.57 13.17 0.11
C SER A 138 -4.42 14.34 0.59
N GLU A 139 -4.67 15.33 -0.27
CA GLU A 139 -5.40 16.54 0.07
C GLU A 139 -6.85 16.28 0.51
N SER A 140 -7.28 17.02 1.53
CA SER A 140 -8.66 17.49 1.69
C SER A 140 -8.63 18.99 2.03
N ASN A 141 -8.97 19.84 1.05
CA ASN A 141 -9.35 21.26 1.13
C ASN A 141 -8.73 22.14 2.26
N GLY A 142 -7.40 22.25 2.36
CA GLY A 142 -6.81 23.27 3.25
C GLY A 142 -5.28 23.32 3.30
N VAL A 143 -4.71 24.42 2.80
CA VAL A 143 -3.25 24.70 2.81
C VAL A 143 -2.68 24.69 4.23
N GLY A 144 -3.38 25.27 5.21
CA GLY A 144 -2.90 25.32 6.61
C GLY A 144 -2.77 23.96 7.30
N LYS A 145 -3.45 22.91 6.81
CA LYS A 145 -3.35 21.55 7.38
C LYS A 145 -2.08 20.82 6.92
N GLN A 146 -1.56 21.17 5.74
CA GLN A 146 -0.32 20.59 5.21
C GLN A 146 0.90 21.03 6.04
N GLU A 147 0.93 22.29 6.47
CA GLU A 147 2.02 22.83 7.30
C GLU A 147 2.03 22.22 8.70
N SER A 148 0.86 22.09 9.34
CA SER A 148 0.73 21.39 10.63
C SER A 148 1.17 19.93 10.57
N LEU A 149 0.84 19.22 9.48
CA LEU A 149 1.28 17.83 9.29
C LEU A 149 2.79 17.75 9.04
N ARG A 150 3.37 18.68 8.27
CA ARG A 150 4.81 18.79 8.08
C ARG A 150 5.54 19.06 9.41
N ALA A 151 5.01 19.97 10.22
CA ALA A 151 5.56 20.26 11.55
C ALA A 151 5.51 19.04 12.47
N TYR A 152 4.38 18.32 12.47
CA TYR A 152 4.24 17.06 13.20
C TYR A 152 5.23 15.98 12.74
N LEU A 153 5.37 15.78 11.43
CA LEU A 153 6.33 14.81 10.88
C LEU A 153 7.77 15.19 11.25
N ARG A 154 8.16 16.46 11.14
CA ARG A 154 9.49 16.94 11.58
C ARG A 154 9.73 16.73 13.07
N GLN A 155 8.70 16.88 13.90
CA GLN A 155 8.82 16.56 15.33
C GLN A 155 9.07 15.07 15.52
N GLN A 156 8.32 14.20 14.84
CA GLN A 156 8.53 12.76 14.90
C GLN A 156 9.90 12.34 14.36
N GLU A 157 10.38 12.97 13.28
CA GLU A 157 11.74 12.73 12.74
C GLU A 157 12.81 13.01 13.80
N ARG A 158 12.70 14.13 14.52
CA ARG A 158 13.61 14.47 15.61
C ARG A 158 13.51 13.50 16.79
N GLU A 159 12.30 13.15 17.20
CA GLU A 159 12.08 12.24 18.34
C GLU A 159 12.54 10.81 18.05
N LEU A 160 12.39 10.34 16.80
CA LEU A 160 12.68 8.97 16.39
C LEU A 160 14.04 8.82 15.69
N GLY A 161 14.79 9.91 15.51
CA GLY A 161 16.08 9.92 14.80
C GLY A 161 15.96 9.52 13.34
N LEU A 162 14.86 9.87 12.67
CA LEU A 162 14.65 9.55 11.26
C LEU A 162 15.53 10.44 10.38
N ARG A 163 16.00 9.88 9.26
CA ARG A 163 16.59 10.66 8.17
C ARG A 163 15.55 11.67 7.66
N GLU A 164 15.96 12.82 7.12
CA GLU A 164 15.02 13.74 6.47
C GLU A 164 14.25 13.01 5.36
N VAL A 165 12.95 12.75 5.59
CA VAL A 165 12.09 12.03 4.66
C VAL A 165 11.29 13.07 3.85
N PRO A 166 11.28 13.01 2.51
CA PRO A 166 10.53 13.97 1.72
C PRO A 166 9.02 13.88 2.00
N VAL A 167 8.40 15.04 2.19
CA VAL A 167 6.93 15.19 2.34
C VAL A 167 6.34 15.76 1.05
N LEU A 168 5.67 14.90 0.30
CA LEU A 168 5.19 15.13 -1.06
C LEU A 168 3.68 15.37 -1.07
N THR A 169 3.22 16.14 -2.03
CA THR A 169 1.80 16.43 -2.28
C THR A 169 1.40 15.99 -3.68
N LYS A 170 0.16 16.26 -4.08
CA LYS A 170 -0.31 16.04 -5.45
C LYS A 170 0.56 16.73 -6.50
N ASN A 171 1.08 17.93 -6.21
CA ASN A 171 1.94 18.68 -7.12
C ASN A 171 3.33 18.05 -7.26
N ASP A 172 3.76 17.28 -6.27
CA ASP A 172 5.05 16.59 -6.25
C ASP A 172 4.99 15.18 -6.81
N LEU A 173 3.84 14.75 -7.37
CA LEU A 173 3.68 13.41 -7.93
C LEU A 173 4.73 13.07 -9.00
N PRO A 174 5.13 13.96 -9.93
CA PRO A 174 6.23 13.67 -10.86
C PRO A 174 7.55 13.36 -10.15
N ARG A 175 7.85 14.05 -9.04
CA ARG A 175 9.04 13.79 -8.22
C ARG A 175 8.96 12.45 -7.50
N LEU A 176 7.77 12.07 -7.01
CA LEU A 176 7.54 10.74 -6.44
C LEU A 176 7.79 9.64 -7.48
N ILE A 177 7.26 9.79 -8.69
CA ILE A 177 7.46 8.83 -9.78
C ILE A 177 8.95 8.71 -10.13
N ALA A 178 9.65 9.84 -10.28
CA ALA A 178 11.08 9.84 -10.59
C ALA A 178 11.92 9.15 -9.51
N SER A 179 11.61 9.35 -8.23
CA SER A 179 12.33 8.71 -7.12
C SER A 179 12.12 7.20 -7.05
N ILE A 180 10.89 6.72 -7.28
CA ILE A 180 10.61 5.28 -7.39
C ILE A 180 11.36 4.68 -8.58
N GLY A 181 11.32 5.35 -9.75
CA GLY A 181 12.01 4.87 -10.95
C GLY A 181 13.53 4.82 -10.81
N ALA A 182 14.13 5.80 -10.11
CA ALA A 182 15.56 5.80 -9.84
C ALA A 182 15.97 4.64 -8.92
N CYS A 183 15.17 4.35 -7.88
CA CYS A 183 15.39 3.22 -6.99
C CYS A 183 15.36 1.89 -7.76
N PHE A 184 14.34 1.68 -8.59
CA PHE A 184 14.25 0.49 -9.44
C PHE A 184 15.46 0.36 -10.41
N SER A 185 15.85 1.45 -11.06
CA SER A 185 16.99 1.44 -12.01
C SER A 185 18.31 1.09 -11.31
N SER A 186 18.49 1.51 -10.05
CA SER A 186 19.70 1.19 -9.27
C SER A 186 19.79 -0.26 -8.83
N LEU A 187 18.67 -0.99 -8.79
CA LEU A 187 18.63 -2.41 -8.43
C LEU A 187 18.84 -3.33 -9.65
N ALA A 188 18.57 -2.83 -10.86
CA ALA A 188 18.72 -3.57 -12.11
C ALA A 188 20.11 -3.45 -12.75
N ALA A 189 21.01 -2.63 -12.17
CA ALA A 189 22.37 -2.38 -12.62
C ALA A 189 23.39 -3.18 -11.81
#